data_AF-A0A414W7A8-F1
#
_entry.id   AF-A0A414W7A8-F1
#
_cell.length_a   1.000
_cell.length_b   1.000
_cell.length_c   1.000
_cell.angle_alpha   90.00
_cell.angle_beta   90.00
_cell.angle_gamma   90.00
#
_symmetry.space_group_name_H-M   'P 1'
#
loop_
_entity.id
_entity.type
_entity.pdbx_description
1 polymer ?
#
loop_
_entity_poly.entity_id
_entity_poly.type
_entity_poly.pdbx_seq_one_letter_code
_entity_poly.pdbx_strand_id
1 'polypeptide(L)'
;MKTETKRILEKAQAGDAEAQYLTGLYYEDKGNADEAFLWYDRSATQGFVYGINAVAIYYLKGMAVKHDTGKAIALLESIADKFPTAKANLGHIYLEGQGCPQDIGKGIGLLGQAADSGDGLSAFTMGHIRLKGLFGTPVMYKEATGWFEKAYELGIYDSVDFLCDLYEGLYSRGMRDIRKYRLWSDVRKSLEKGGSRTGLAMPSSANGGNVPVFGEANGRQYIIIGGEKAYVDLLVAETFLVNPDPKAYTEVEHIDGDMSNNAADNLRWMKKQ
;
A
#
# COMPACT_ATOMS: atom_id res chain seq x y z
N MET A 1 23.49 -26.77 4.91
CA MET A 1 22.55 -25.70 5.29
C MET A 1 23.33 -24.53 5.87
N LYS A 2 22.94 -23.29 5.57
CA LYS A 2 23.51 -22.11 6.26
C LYS A 2 23.13 -22.16 7.75
N THR A 3 23.96 -21.61 8.63
CA THR A 3 23.78 -21.64 10.10
C THR A 3 22.39 -21.14 10.53
N GLU A 4 21.87 -20.13 9.85
CA GLU A 4 20.53 -19.57 10.13
C GLU A 4 19.40 -20.56 9.83
N THR A 5 19.46 -21.27 8.70
CA THR A 5 18.45 -22.29 8.34
C THR A 5 18.43 -23.43 9.35
N LYS A 6 19.60 -23.83 9.86
CA LYS A 6 19.70 -24.89 10.88
C LYS A 6 19.00 -24.46 12.17
N ARG A 7 19.20 -23.21 12.60
CA ARG A 7 18.56 -22.64 13.80
C ARG A 7 17.04 -22.54 13.66
N ILE A 8 16.54 -22.14 12.48
CA ILE A 8 15.10 -22.11 12.18
C ILE A 8 14.53 -23.53 12.29
N LEU A 9 15.19 -24.52 11.69
CA LEU A 9 14.72 -25.91 11.73
C LEU A 9 14.70 -26.49 13.15
N GLU A 10 15.72 -26.21 13.97
CA GLU A 10 15.76 -26.64 15.37
C GLU A 10 14.58 -26.05 16.18
N LYS A 11 14.26 -24.77 15.99
CA LYS A 11 13.08 -24.13 16.62
C LYS A 11 11.77 -24.72 16.10
N ALA A 12 11.66 -24.95 14.80
CA ALA A 12 10.46 -25.52 14.19
C ALA A 12 10.17 -26.93 14.73
N GLN A 13 11.23 -27.74 14.91
CA GLN A 13 11.17 -29.06 15.53
C GLN A 13 10.80 -29.00 17.01
N ALA A 14 11.19 -27.92 17.71
CA ALA A 14 10.78 -27.66 19.10
C ALA A 14 9.33 -27.14 19.22
N GLY A 15 8.61 -26.95 18.11
CA GLY A 15 7.19 -26.57 18.10
C GLY A 15 6.91 -25.09 17.85
N ASP A 16 7.92 -24.26 17.61
CA ASP A 16 7.72 -22.82 17.38
C ASP A 16 6.95 -22.56 16.07
N ALA A 17 5.76 -21.96 16.16
CA ALA A 17 4.85 -21.83 15.01
C ALA A 17 5.38 -20.91 13.90
N GLU A 18 6.09 -19.83 14.26
CA GLU A 18 6.73 -18.93 13.30
C GLU A 18 7.88 -19.65 12.58
N ALA A 19 8.75 -20.35 13.32
CA ALA A 19 9.83 -21.13 12.74
C ALA A 19 9.31 -22.27 11.84
N GLN A 20 8.17 -22.88 12.18
CA GLN A 20 7.51 -23.85 11.31
C GLN A 20 7.06 -23.20 10.00
N TYR A 21 6.43 -22.03 10.03
CA TYR A 21 6.10 -21.27 8.81
C TYR A 21 7.36 -20.93 7.99
N LEU A 22 8.42 -20.42 8.62
CA LEU A 22 9.68 -20.11 7.96
C LEU A 22 10.35 -21.36 7.36
N THR A 23 10.20 -22.51 8.01
CA THR A 23 10.66 -23.80 7.49
C THR A 23 9.85 -24.22 6.26
N GLY A 24 8.53 -23.97 6.26
CA GLY A 24 7.68 -24.17 5.09
C GLY A 24 8.16 -23.35 3.89
N LEU A 25 8.44 -22.06 4.08
CA LEU A 25 9.01 -21.18 3.05
C LEU A 25 10.34 -21.72 2.50
N TYR A 26 11.19 -22.25 3.37
CA TYR A 26 12.46 -22.86 2.96
C TYR A 26 12.26 -24.07 2.03
N TYR A 27 11.30 -24.95 2.32
CA TYR A 27 11.01 -26.09 1.47
C TYR A 27 10.31 -25.70 0.17
N GLU A 28 9.45 -24.68 0.20
CA GLU A 28 8.79 -24.14 -0.99
C GLU A 28 9.81 -23.53 -1.96
N ASP A 29 10.79 -22.77 -1.46
CA ASP A 29 11.93 -22.26 -2.26
C ASP A 29 12.75 -23.37 -2.93
N LYS A 30 12.82 -24.55 -2.28
CA LYS A 30 13.47 -25.74 -2.84
C LYS A 30 12.59 -26.52 -3.83
N GLY A 31 11.37 -26.07 -4.07
CA GLY A 31 10.39 -26.74 -4.91
C GLY A 31 9.79 -28.00 -4.28
N ASN A 32 9.93 -28.18 -2.96
CA ASN A 32 9.35 -29.32 -2.25
C ASN A 32 8.02 -28.92 -1.60
N ALA A 33 6.95 -28.97 -2.41
CA ALA A 33 5.62 -28.57 -1.98
C ALA A 33 5.07 -29.44 -0.84
N ASP A 34 5.32 -30.74 -0.85
CA ASP A 34 4.80 -31.66 0.17
C ASP A 34 5.38 -31.37 1.56
N GLU A 35 6.70 -31.20 1.66
CA GLU A 35 7.34 -30.79 2.92
C GLU A 35 6.88 -29.40 3.36
N ALA A 36 6.82 -28.44 2.42
CA ALA A 36 6.35 -27.10 2.73
C ALA A 36 4.94 -27.10 3.33
N PHE A 37 4.02 -27.87 2.74
CA PHE A 37 2.66 -28.03 3.25
C PHE A 37 2.64 -28.58 4.67
N LEU A 38 3.41 -29.64 4.95
CA LEU A 38 3.47 -30.22 6.31
C LEU A 38 3.93 -29.21 7.36
N TRP A 39 4.91 -28.36 7.03
CA TRP A 39 5.39 -27.32 7.94
C TRP A 39 4.39 -26.17 8.09
N TYR A 40 3.75 -25.75 7.01
CA TYR A 40 2.68 -24.76 7.06
C TYR A 40 1.47 -25.26 7.86
N ASP A 41 1.08 -26.53 7.72
CA ASP A 41 -0.05 -27.15 8.42
C ASP A 41 0.20 -27.25 9.93
N ARG A 42 1.43 -27.60 10.34
CA ARG A 42 1.84 -27.54 11.76
C ARG A 42 1.76 -26.13 12.32
N SER A 43 2.23 -25.13 11.57
CA SER A 43 2.15 -23.73 11.95
C SER A 43 0.68 -23.25 12.06
N ALA A 44 -0.16 -23.64 11.09
CA ALA A 44 -1.57 -23.30 11.02
C ALA A 44 -2.37 -23.93 12.17
N THR A 45 -2.07 -25.18 12.55
CA THR A 45 -2.71 -25.90 13.66
C THR A 45 -2.51 -25.18 15.00
N GLN A 46 -1.44 -24.38 15.13
CA GLN A 46 -1.15 -23.56 16.30
C GLN A 46 -1.78 -22.16 16.24
N GLY A 47 -2.53 -21.84 15.18
CA GLY A 47 -3.19 -20.54 15.02
C GLY A 47 -2.31 -19.45 14.41
N PHE A 48 -1.13 -19.78 13.88
CA PHE A 48 -0.26 -18.76 13.28
C PHE A 48 -0.84 -18.30 11.93
N VAL A 49 -1.22 -17.02 11.85
CA VAL A 49 -1.99 -16.47 10.72
C VAL A 49 -1.31 -16.65 9.36
N TYR A 50 0.02 -16.54 9.30
CA TYR A 50 0.78 -16.77 8.06
C TYR A 50 0.76 -18.24 7.64
N GLY A 51 0.83 -19.17 8.62
CA GLY A 51 0.67 -20.60 8.38
C GLY A 51 -0.74 -20.92 7.88
N ILE A 52 -1.78 -20.41 8.53
CA ILE A 52 -3.18 -20.57 8.10
C ILE A 52 -3.38 -20.06 6.68
N ASN A 53 -2.87 -18.86 6.37
CA ASN A 53 -2.94 -18.30 5.03
C ASN A 53 -2.21 -19.18 4.00
N ALA A 54 -1.00 -19.66 4.31
CA ALA A 54 -0.25 -20.54 3.41
C ALA A 54 -1.00 -21.84 3.12
N VAL A 55 -1.57 -22.49 4.15
CA VAL A 55 -2.42 -23.69 3.99
C VAL A 55 -3.64 -23.39 3.11
N ALA A 56 -4.30 -22.24 3.31
CA ALA A 56 -5.41 -21.84 2.44
C ALA A 56 -4.98 -21.69 0.98
N ILE A 57 -3.83 -21.07 0.71
CA ILE A 57 -3.29 -20.97 -0.66
C ILE A 57 -2.98 -22.34 -1.26
N TYR A 58 -2.47 -23.29 -0.47
CA TYR A 58 -2.22 -24.66 -0.93
C TYR A 58 -3.52 -25.37 -1.33
N TYR A 59 -4.59 -25.19 -0.56
CA TYR A 59 -5.93 -25.69 -0.94
C TYR A 59 -6.49 -24.99 -2.20
N LEU A 60 -6.29 -23.67 -2.37
CA LEU A 60 -6.72 -22.96 -3.58
C LEU A 60 -5.95 -23.41 -4.83
N LYS A 61 -4.66 -23.72 -4.71
CA LYS A 61 -3.83 -24.11 -5.85
C LYS A 61 -3.82 -25.62 -6.11
N GLY A 62 -4.29 -26.43 -5.16
CA GLY A 62 -4.15 -27.88 -5.22
C GLY A 62 -2.69 -28.34 -5.19
N MET A 63 -1.83 -27.62 -4.46
CA MET A 63 -0.41 -27.98 -4.29
C MET A 63 -0.27 -28.88 -3.08
N ALA A 64 0.37 -30.04 -3.21
CA ALA A 64 0.52 -31.10 -2.18
C ALA A 64 -0.79 -31.70 -1.62
N VAL A 65 -1.92 -30.98 -1.74
CA VAL A 65 -3.24 -31.40 -1.32
C VAL A 65 -4.24 -31.25 -2.47
N LYS A 66 -5.34 -32.00 -2.40
CA LYS A 66 -6.43 -31.86 -3.37
C LYS A 66 -7.00 -30.43 -3.29
N HIS A 67 -7.18 -29.81 -4.45
CA HIS A 67 -7.83 -28.50 -4.57
C HIS A 67 -9.19 -28.49 -3.85
N ASP A 68 -9.38 -27.54 -2.94
CA ASP A 68 -10.58 -27.40 -2.11
C ASP A 68 -10.79 -25.93 -1.72
N THR A 69 -11.50 -25.19 -2.58
CA THR A 69 -11.75 -23.76 -2.33
C THR A 69 -12.63 -23.52 -1.11
N GLY A 70 -13.55 -24.44 -0.79
CA GLY A 70 -14.40 -24.31 0.41
C GLY A 70 -13.57 -24.32 1.70
N LYS A 71 -12.59 -25.23 1.81
CA LYS A 71 -11.64 -25.23 2.93
C LYS A 71 -10.78 -23.97 2.95
N ALA A 72 -10.30 -23.51 1.80
CA ALA A 72 -9.51 -22.29 1.74
C ALA A 72 -10.28 -21.07 2.22
N ILE A 73 -11.54 -20.90 1.78
CA ILE A 73 -12.42 -19.82 2.24
C ILE A 73 -12.57 -19.89 3.76
N ALA A 74 -12.90 -21.06 4.31
CA ALA A 74 -13.08 -21.23 5.76
C ALA A 74 -11.81 -20.86 6.55
N LEU A 75 -10.62 -21.26 6.06
CA LEU A 75 -9.35 -20.90 6.67
C LEU A 75 -9.09 -19.39 6.60
N LEU A 76 -9.31 -18.75 5.46
CA LEU A 76 -9.10 -17.30 5.30
C LEU A 76 -10.09 -16.50 6.15
N GLU A 77 -11.36 -16.89 6.19
CA GLU A 77 -12.39 -16.25 7.03
C GLU A 77 -12.01 -16.29 8.51
N SER A 78 -11.37 -17.37 8.97
CA SER A 78 -10.94 -17.50 10.38
C SER A 78 -9.89 -16.48 10.83
N ILE A 79 -9.18 -15.84 9.88
CA ILE A 79 -8.11 -14.86 10.17
C ILE A 79 -8.36 -13.48 9.54
N ALA A 80 -9.44 -13.29 8.77
CA ALA A 80 -9.68 -12.09 7.96
C ALA A 80 -9.79 -10.79 8.77
N ASP A 81 -10.22 -10.85 10.03
CA ASP A 81 -10.32 -9.67 10.91
C ASP A 81 -8.96 -9.18 11.40
N LYS A 82 -7.96 -10.07 11.46
CA LYS A 82 -6.63 -9.78 12.01
C LYS A 82 -5.53 -9.75 10.96
N PHE A 83 -5.82 -10.23 9.75
CA PHE A 83 -4.85 -10.38 8.69
C PHE A 83 -5.39 -9.80 7.35
N PRO A 84 -4.99 -8.57 7.00
CA PRO A 84 -5.47 -7.88 5.80
C PRO A 84 -5.29 -8.69 4.51
N THR A 85 -4.18 -9.41 4.37
CA THR A 85 -3.92 -10.25 3.20
C THR A 85 -4.90 -11.42 3.08
N ALA A 86 -5.40 -11.99 4.18
CA ALA A 86 -6.46 -13.01 4.09
C ALA A 86 -7.78 -12.40 3.60
N LYS A 87 -8.11 -11.20 4.07
CA LYS A 87 -9.26 -10.43 3.57
C LYS A 87 -9.11 -10.12 2.07
N ALA A 88 -7.91 -9.77 1.63
CA ALA A 88 -7.60 -9.55 0.22
C ALA A 88 -7.81 -10.83 -0.61
N ASN A 89 -7.28 -11.97 -0.14
CA ASN A 89 -7.44 -13.27 -0.80
C ASN A 89 -8.92 -13.66 -0.94
N LEU A 90 -9.73 -13.46 0.11
CA LEU A 90 -11.19 -13.64 0.02
C LEU A 90 -11.79 -12.71 -1.04
N GLY A 91 -11.37 -11.45 -1.08
CA GLY A 91 -11.79 -10.49 -2.10
C GLY A 91 -11.58 -11.01 -3.52
N HIS A 92 -10.38 -11.52 -3.80
CA HIS A 92 -10.04 -12.13 -5.09
C HIS A 92 -10.89 -13.37 -5.41
N ILE A 93 -11.08 -14.27 -4.43
CA ILE A 93 -11.92 -15.47 -4.61
C ILE A 93 -13.35 -15.09 -5.04
N TYR A 94 -13.97 -14.12 -4.36
CA TYR A 94 -15.33 -13.68 -4.69
C TYR A 94 -15.40 -12.92 -6.03
N LEU A 95 -14.38 -12.12 -6.36
CA LEU A 95 -14.32 -11.42 -7.65
C LEU A 95 -14.21 -12.38 -8.83
N GLU A 96 -13.46 -13.47 -8.67
CA GLU A 96 -13.21 -14.44 -9.73
C GLU A 96 -14.22 -15.59 -9.74
N GLY A 97 -14.99 -15.77 -8.66
CA GLY A 97 -15.89 -16.91 -8.51
C GLY A 97 -15.13 -18.25 -8.44
N GLN A 98 -13.91 -18.24 -7.88
CA GLN A 98 -13.11 -19.45 -7.75
C GLN A 98 -13.78 -20.39 -6.74
N GLY A 99 -14.37 -21.49 -7.20
CA GLY A 99 -14.98 -22.49 -6.33
C GLY A 99 -16.19 -22.02 -5.51
N CYS A 100 -16.71 -20.82 -5.77
CA CYS A 100 -17.93 -20.27 -5.18
C CYS A 100 -18.66 -19.38 -6.21
N PRO A 101 -19.94 -19.03 -6.00
CA PRO A 101 -20.62 -18.03 -6.83
C PRO A 101 -19.83 -16.71 -6.83
N GLN A 102 -19.68 -16.12 -8.01
CA GLN A 102 -19.05 -14.81 -8.15
C GLN A 102 -19.89 -13.74 -7.44
N ASP A 103 -19.24 -12.93 -6.62
CA ASP A 103 -19.84 -11.79 -5.92
C ASP A 103 -18.89 -10.59 -5.99
N ILE A 104 -19.09 -9.77 -7.02
CA ILE A 104 -18.27 -8.60 -7.30
C ILE A 104 -18.37 -7.58 -6.16
N GLY A 105 -19.57 -7.39 -5.60
CA GLY A 105 -19.81 -6.42 -4.54
C GLY A 105 -19.08 -6.80 -3.26
N LYS A 106 -19.21 -8.07 -2.84
CA LYS A 106 -18.48 -8.62 -1.69
C LYS A 106 -16.98 -8.57 -1.92
N GLY A 107 -16.52 -8.96 -3.11
CA GLY A 107 -15.11 -8.98 -3.46
C GLY A 107 -14.45 -7.59 -3.39
N ILE A 108 -15.10 -6.57 -3.98
CA ILE A 108 -14.64 -5.16 -3.90
C ILE A 108 -14.67 -4.66 -2.46
N GLY A 109 -15.72 -4.97 -1.69
CA GLY A 109 -15.82 -4.57 -0.29
C GLY A 109 -14.69 -5.13 0.57
N LEU A 110 -14.31 -6.39 0.33
CA LEU A 110 -13.20 -7.03 1.04
C LEU A 110 -11.84 -6.44 0.67
N LEU A 111 -11.57 -6.17 -0.62
CA LEU A 111 -10.35 -5.50 -1.05
C LEU A 111 -10.24 -4.08 -0.48
N GLY A 112 -11.33 -3.30 -0.48
CA GLY A 112 -11.34 -1.97 0.12
C GLY A 112 -10.98 -2.00 1.61
N GLN A 113 -11.60 -2.92 2.37
CA GLN A 113 -11.28 -3.09 3.78
C GLN A 113 -9.84 -3.57 4.03
N ALA A 114 -9.30 -4.43 3.16
CA ALA A 114 -7.92 -4.89 3.25
C ALA A 114 -6.96 -3.71 3.04
N ALA A 115 -7.21 -2.87 2.03
CA ALA A 115 -6.47 -1.65 1.78
C ALA A 115 -6.57 -0.64 2.93
N ASP A 116 -7.75 -0.47 3.53
CA ASP A 116 -7.94 0.36 4.73
C ASP A 116 -7.17 -0.18 5.94
N SER A 117 -6.91 -1.48 5.97
CA SER A 117 -6.14 -2.16 7.02
C SER A 117 -4.64 -2.28 6.69
N GLY A 118 -4.16 -1.58 5.64
CA GLY A 118 -2.74 -1.49 5.29
C GLY A 118 -2.26 -2.42 4.17
N ASP A 119 -3.14 -3.17 3.50
CA ASP A 119 -2.76 -4.00 2.36
C ASP A 119 -2.60 -3.16 1.08
N GLY A 120 -1.36 -2.76 0.77
CA GLY A 120 -1.06 -1.92 -0.39
C GLY A 120 -1.41 -2.56 -1.73
N LEU A 121 -1.28 -3.87 -1.86
CA LEU A 121 -1.65 -4.61 -3.07
C LEU A 121 -3.15 -4.57 -3.34
N SER A 122 -3.97 -4.58 -2.31
CA SER A 122 -5.42 -4.38 -2.43
C SER A 122 -5.76 -2.97 -2.90
N ALA A 123 -5.08 -1.95 -2.37
CA ALA A 123 -5.25 -0.57 -2.86
C ALA A 123 -4.87 -0.47 -4.35
N PHE A 124 -3.76 -1.09 -4.74
CA PHE A 124 -3.29 -1.13 -6.13
C PHE A 124 -4.28 -1.86 -7.05
N THR A 125 -4.83 -2.99 -6.58
CA THR A 125 -5.86 -3.76 -7.30
C THR A 125 -7.13 -2.95 -7.45
N MET A 126 -7.57 -2.25 -6.42
CA MET A 126 -8.71 -1.32 -6.48
C MET A 126 -8.46 -0.20 -7.50
N GLY A 127 -7.24 0.35 -7.57
CA GLY A 127 -6.83 1.28 -8.61
C GLY A 127 -7.04 0.71 -10.02
N HIS A 128 -6.63 -0.53 -10.25
CA HIS A 128 -6.87 -1.23 -11.52
C HIS A 128 -8.33 -1.50 -11.83
N ILE A 129 -9.12 -1.96 -10.84
CA ILE A 129 -10.55 -2.19 -11.00
C ILE A 129 -11.23 -0.91 -11.48
N ARG A 130 -10.93 0.22 -10.83
CA ARG A 130 -11.50 1.52 -11.18
C ARG A 130 -10.94 2.10 -12.48
N LEU A 131 -9.67 1.86 -12.79
CA LEU A 131 -9.05 2.37 -14.02
C LEU A 131 -9.58 1.65 -15.28
N LYS A 132 -9.74 0.32 -15.20
CA LYS A 132 -10.02 -0.54 -16.35
C LYS A 132 -11.46 -1.06 -16.40
N GLY A 133 -12.26 -0.81 -15.36
CA GLY A 133 -13.62 -1.37 -15.26
C GLY A 133 -13.60 -2.90 -15.14
N LEU A 134 -12.65 -3.44 -14.37
CA LEU A 134 -12.50 -4.89 -14.23
C LEU A 134 -13.76 -5.50 -13.60
N PHE A 135 -14.02 -6.77 -13.91
CA PHE A 135 -15.20 -7.50 -13.43
C PHE A 135 -16.54 -6.86 -13.82
N GLY A 136 -16.58 -6.10 -14.93
CA GLY A 136 -17.79 -5.43 -15.40
C GLY A 136 -18.18 -4.19 -14.59
N THR A 137 -17.27 -3.69 -13.75
CA THR A 137 -17.47 -2.42 -13.03
C THR A 137 -17.31 -1.23 -13.98
N PRO A 138 -17.94 -0.08 -13.70
CA PRO A 138 -17.73 1.10 -14.51
C PRO A 138 -16.34 1.69 -14.28
N VAL A 139 -15.74 2.24 -15.35
CA VAL A 139 -14.46 2.97 -15.27
C VAL A 139 -14.65 4.26 -14.49
N MET A 140 -13.84 4.46 -13.44
CA MET A 140 -13.89 5.58 -12.52
C MET A 140 -12.49 6.16 -12.30
N TYR A 141 -12.02 7.03 -13.21
CA TYR A 141 -10.64 7.55 -13.18
C TYR A 141 -10.29 8.30 -11.89
N LYS A 142 -11.21 9.10 -11.34
CA LYS A 142 -10.97 9.84 -10.09
C LYS A 142 -10.79 8.88 -8.89
N GLU A 143 -11.59 7.82 -8.83
CA GLU A 143 -11.43 6.79 -7.80
C GLU A 143 -10.12 6.03 -8.01
N ALA A 144 -9.77 5.70 -9.26
CA ALA A 144 -8.52 5.03 -9.59
C ALA A 144 -7.30 5.85 -9.10
N THR A 145 -7.29 7.17 -9.34
CA THR A 145 -6.25 8.07 -8.82
C THR A 145 -6.11 7.95 -7.30
N GLY A 146 -7.22 8.06 -6.55
CA GLY A 146 -7.17 7.97 -5.09
C GLY A 146 -6.66 6.61 -4.59
N TRP A 147 -7.04 5.52 -5.25
CA TRP A 147 -6.55 4.19 -4.90
C TRP A 147 -5.06 3.99 -5.21
N PHE A 148 -4.55 4.56 -6.31
CA PHE A 148 -3.12 4.52 -6.60
C PHE A 148 -2.30 5.41 -5.67
N GLU A 149 -2.80 6.59 -5.27
CA GLU A 149 -2.16 7.41 -4.23
C GLU A 149 -2.08 6.64 -2.90
N LYS A 150 -3.16 5.96 -2.50
CA LYS A 150 -3.17 5.08 -1.33
C LYS A 150 -2.22 3.89 -1.46
N ALA A 151 -2.12 3.29 -2.65
CA ALA A 151 -1.17 2.20 -2.90
C ALA A 151 0.28 2.67 -2.70
N TYR A 152 0.62 3.87 -3.16
CA TYR A 152 1.92 4.49 -2.91
C TYR A 152 2.19 4.70 -1.42
N GLU A 153 1.21 5.23 -0.67
CA GLU A 153 1.30 5.40 0.80
C GLU A 153 1.64 4.10 1.52
N LEU A 154 1.06 2.99 1.03
CA LEU A 154 1.25 1.65 1.55
C LEU A 154 2.48 0.94 0.96
N GLY A 155 3.35 1.66 0.25
CA GLY A 155 4.63 1.16 -0.23
C GLY A 155 4.61 0.46 -1.59
N ILE A 156 3.49 0.53 -2.33
CA ILE A 156 3.41 0.02 -3.71
C ILE A 156 3.80 1.12 -4.68
N TYR A 157 5.10 1.30 -4.87
CA TYR A 157 5.66 2.36 -5.71
C TYR A 157 5.41 2.18 -7.22
N ASP A 158 5.05 0.96 -7.65
CA ASP A 158 4.62 0.70 -9.02
C ASP A 158 3.34 1.49 -9.39
N SER A 159 2.60 1.99 -8.41
CA SER A 159 1.46 2.91 -8.61
C SER A 159 1.83 4.25 -9.25
N VAL A 160 3.10 4.68 -9.14
CA VAL A 160 3.55 6.00 -9.61
C VAL A 160 3.39 6.16 -11.12
N ASP A 161 3.60 5.10 -11.90
CA ASP A 161 3.43 5.16 -13.36
C ASP A 161 1.97 5.46 -13.73
N PHE A 162 1.02 4.81 -13.04
CA PHE A 162 -0.41 5.07 -13.25
C PHE A 162 -0.80 6.50 -12.83
N LEU A 163 -0.20 7.01 -11.76
CA LEU A 163 -0.42 8.39 -11.31
C LEU A 163 0.11 9.40 -12.32
N CYS A 164 1.29 9.16 -12.90
CA CYS A 164 1.83 10.00 -13.98
C CYS A 164 0.86 10.05 -15.16
N ASP A 165 0.45 8.89 -15.68
CA ASP A 165 -0.46 8.81 -16.82
C ASP A 165 -1.82 9.47 -16.56
N LEU A 166 -2.39 9.26 -15.36
CA LEU A 166 -3.67 9.85 -14.96
C LEU A 166 -3.60 11.37 -14.89
N TYR A 167 -2.56 11.92 -14.25
CA TYR A 167 -2.39 13.37 -14.11
C TYR A 167 -1.86 14.06 -15.37
N GLU A 168 -1.19 13.33 -16.27
CA GLU A 168 -0.91 13.80 -17.63
C GLU A 168 -2.21 13.89 -18.46
N GLY A 169 -3.23 13.11 -18.08
CA GLY A 169 -4.54 13.07 -18.71
C GLY A 169 -4.64 12.03 -19.83
N LEU A 170 -3.75 11.03 -19.87
CA LEU A 170 -3.73 9.98 -20.88
C LEU A 170 -5.02 9.16 -20.88
N TYR A 171 -5.62 8.97 -19.71
CA TYR A 171 -6.88 8.22 -19.56
C TYR A 171 -8.12 9.10 -19.42
N SER A 172 -8.01 10.28 -18.81
CA SER A 172 -9.18 11.12 -18.45
C SER A 172 -8.99 12.58 -18.84
N ARG A 173 -9.72 13.01 -19.89
CA ARG A 173 -9.82 14.43 -20.24
C ARG A 173 -10.50 15.19 -19.09
N GLY A 174 -9.77 16.10 -18.45
CA GLY A 174 -10.25 16.87 -17.28
C GLY A 174 -9.52 16.57 -15.97
N MET A 175 -8.74 15.48 -15.91
CA MET A 175 -7.84 15.19 -14.78
C MET A 175 -6.39 15.66 -15.03
N ARG A 176 -6.17 16.42 -16.11
CA ARG A 176 -4.85 16.96 -16.43
C ARG A 176 -4.46 17.98 -15.37
N ASP A 177 -3.51 17.62 -14.52
CA ASP A 177 -2.92 18.49 -13.51
C ASP A 177 -1.40 18.45 -13.68
N ILE A 178 -0.87 19.51 -14.29
CA ILE A 178 0.57 19.60 -14.59
C ILE A 178 1.42 19.63 -13.32
N ARG A 179 0.91 20.15 -12.20
CA ARG A 179 1.67 20.20 -10.94
C ARG A 179 1.75 18.81 -10.34
N LYS A 180 0.63 18.09 -10.26
CA LYS A 180 0.60 16.69 -9.81
C LYS A 180 1.41 15.77 -10.72
N TYR A 181 1.33 15.95 -12.04
CA TYR A 181 2.16 15.21 -12.98
C TYR A 181 3.67 15.44 -12.72
N ARG A 182 4.10 16.70 -12.55
CA ARG A 182 5.50 17.02 -12.23
C ARG A 182 5.96 16.39 -10.92
N LEU A 183 5.12 16.48 -9.87
CA LEU A 183 5.38 15.85 -8.59
C LEU A 183 5.62 14.34 -8.75
N TRP A 184 4.65 13.61 -9.31
CA TRP A 184 4.76 12.16 -9.49
C TRP A 184 5.88 11.76 -10.45
N SER A 185 6.19 12.59 -11.46
CA SER A 185 7.35 12.38 -12.32
C SER A 185 8.68 12.53 -11.58
N ASP A 186 8.79 13.43 -10.62
CA ASP A 186 10.02 13.58 -9.82
C ASP A 186 10.14 12.46 -8.78
N VAL A 187 9.02 11.99 -8.23
CA VAL A 187 8.96 10.79 -7.38
C VAL A 187 9.47 9.57 -8.18
N ARG A 188 8.98 9.36 -9.40
CA ARG A 188 9.44 8.29 -10.30
C ARG A 188 10.96 8.34 -10.52
N LYS A 189 11.50 9.52 -10.89
CA LYS A 189 12.95 9.71 -11.08
C LYS A 189 13.74 9.44 -9.79
N SER A 190 13.19 9.77 -8.63
CA SER A 190 13.82 9.52 -7.33
C SER A 190 13.94 8.02 -7.05
N LEU A 191 12.85 7.28 -7.30
CA LEU A 191 12.82 5.83 -7.13
C LEU A 191 13.80 5.12 -8.07
N GLU A 192 13.91 5.58 -9.33
CA GLU A 192 14.89 5.07 -10.30
C GLU A 192 16.35 5.29 -9.88
N LYS A 193 16.66 6.45 -9.28
CA LYS A 193 18.02 6.79 -8.80
C LYS A 193 18.40 6.09 -7.49
N GLY A 194 17.41 5.76 -6.65
CA GLY A 194 17.62 5.39 -5.25
C GLY A 194 18.16 3.97 -5.01
N GLY A 195 18.05 3.03 -5.96
CA GLY A 195 18.49 1.63 -5.82
C GLY A 195 17.80 0.80 -4.71
N SER A 196 17.20 1.46 -3.72
CA SER A 196 16.45 0.94 -2.58
C SER A 196 15.01 1.40 -2.71
N ARG A 197 14.07 0.45 -2.65
CA ARG A 197 12.61 0.66 -2.64
C ARG A 197 12.11 1.30 -1.33
N THR A 198 12.90 2.12 -0.67
CA THR A 198 12.42 2.95 0.45
C THR A 198 11.81 4.18 -0.18
N GLY A 199 10.48 4.20 -0.30
CA GLY A 199 9.75 5.35 -0.80
C GLY A 199 9.99 6.59 0.04
N LEU A 200 9.66 7.73 -0.56
CA LEU A 200 9.70 9.01 0.13
C LEU A 200 8.65 9.01 1.24
N ALA A 201 9.00 9.59 2.39
CA ALA A 201 8.09 9.63 3.54
C ALA A 201 6.84 10.44 3.18
N MET A 202 5.68 9.94 3.58
CA MET A 202 4.38 10.59 3.41
C MET A 202 3.91 10.99 4.82
N PRO A 203 4.24 12.20 5.32
CA PRO A 203 3.82 12.60 6.66
C PRO A 203 2.29 12.66 6.71
N SER A 204 1.71 12.10 7.76
CA SER A 204 0.28 12.22 8.02
C SER A 204 -0.03 13.70 8.24
N SER A 205 -0.86 14.29 7.38
CA SER A 205 -1.41 15.61 7.67
C SER A 205 -2.93 15.50 7.77
N ALA A 206 -3.49 16.08 8.83
CA ALA A 206 -4.90 15.93 9.17
C ALA A 206 -5.86 16.46 8.08
N ASN A 207 -5.39 17.32 7.17
CA ASN A 207 -6.19 17.94 6.11
C ASN A 207 -5.44 18.21 4.78
N GLY A 208 -4.16 17.84 4.66
CA GLY A 208 -3.40 17.89 3.41
C GLY A 208 -3.22 16.47 2.87
N GLY A 209 -3.41 16.27 1.57
CA GLY A 209 -3.07 14.98 0.95
C GLY A 209 -1.62 14.64 1.31
N ASN A 210 -1.38 13.45 1.85
CA ASN A 210 -0.04 13.00 2.14
C ASN A 210 0.78 13.14 0.84
N VAL A 211 1.87 13.91 0.88
CA VAL A 211 2.73 14.15 -0.27
C VAL A 211 4.12 13.57 -0.03
N PRO A 212 4.80 13.05 -1.07
CA PRO A 212 6.12 12.44 -0.91
C PRO A 212 7.17 13.49 -0.49
N VAL A 213 7.71 13.37 0.73
CA VAL A 213 8.76 14.24 1.28
C VAL A 213 10.14 13.79 0.83
N PHE A 214 10.85 14.71 0.17
CA PHE A 214 12.19 14.49 -0.38
C PHE A 214 13.30 14.78 0.61
N GLY A 215 13.01 15.50 1.68
CA GLY A 215 13.94 15.77 2.75
C GLY A 215 13.56 17.00 3.56
N GLU A 216 14.50 17.44 4.38
CA GLU A 216 14.37 18.61 5.23
C GLU A 216 15.50 19.60 4.94
N ALA A 217 15.20 20.90 5.01
CA ALA A 217 16.18 21.96 4.92
C ALA A 217 15.80 23.07 5.91
N ASN A 218 16.74 23.47 6.75
CA ASN A 218 16.51 24.43 7.84
C ASN A 218 15.34 24.02 8.77
N GLY A 219 15.20 22.71 9.00
CA GLY A 219 14.12 22.14 9.82
C GLY A 219 12.75 22.07 9.14
N ARG A 220 12.63 22.53 7.88
CA ARG A 220 11.37 22.50 7.12
C ARG A 220 11.37 21.37 6.11
N GLN A 221 10.26 20.63 6.05
CA GLN A 221 10.07 19.57 5.08
C GLN A 221 9.86 20.14 3.67
N TYR A 222 10.49 19.52 2.67
CA TYR A 222 10.30 19.90 1.28
C TYR A 222 9.98 18.69 0.39
N ILE A 223 9.26 18.99 -0.68
CA ILE A 223 9.05 18.09 -1.82
C ILE A 223 9.76 18.65 -3.05
N ILE A 224 9.85 17.85 -4.12
CA ILE A 224 10.36 18.31 -5.41
C ILE A 224 9.20 18.34 -6.41
N ILE A 225 9.00 19.49 -7.05
CA ILE A 225 8.05 19.67 -8.15
C ILE A 225 8.78 20.33 -9.33
N GLY A 226 8.89 19.62 -10.45
CA GLY A 226 9.59 20.11 -11.63
C GLY A 226 11.09 20.28 -11.42
N GLY A 227 11.70 19.53 -10.50
CA GLY A 227 13.11 19.67 -10.13
C GLY A 227 13.42 20.78 -9.11
N GLU A 228 12.42 21.55 -8.68
CA GLU A 228 12.59 22.62 -7.69
C GLU A 228 12.05 22.20 -6.32
N LYS A 229 12.69 22.71 -5.24
CA LYS A 229 12.21 22.49 -3.87
C LYS A 229 10.97 23.32 -3.62
N ALA A 230 9.90 22.68 -3.16
CA ALA A 230 8.72 23.33 -2.63
C ALA A 230 8.53 22.91 -1.17
N TYR A 231 8.45 23.88 -0.25
CA TYR A 231 8.27 23.58 1.17
C TYR A 231 6.81 23.22 1.47
N VAL A 232 6.61 22.16 2.26
CA VAL A 232 5.28 21.56 2.50
C VAL A 232 4.34 22.55 3.19
N ASP A 233 4.83 23.22 4.22
CA ASP A 233 4.11 24.26 4.95
C ASP A 233 3.62 25.41 4.05
N LEU A 234 4.46 25.91 3.14
CA LEU A 234 4.08 26.96 2.18
C LEU A 234 2.99 26.45 1.24
N LEU A 235 3.12 25.23 0.71
CA LEU A 235 2.11 24.65 -0.17
C LEU A 235 0.76 24.49 0.54
N VAL A 236 0.77 24.05 1.81
CA VAL A 236 -0.44 23.95 2.64
C VAL A 236 -1.04 25.34 2.85
N ALA A 237 -0.22 26.32 3.27
CA ALA A 237 -0.70 27.67 3.52
C ALA A 237 -1.28 28.34 2.27
N GLU A 238 -0.62 28.22 1.11
CA GLU A 238 -1.13 28.73 -0.18
C GLU A 238 -2.45 28.09 -0.59
N THR A 239 -2.69 26.86 -0.17
CA THR A 239 -3.89 26.10 -0.54
C THR A 239 -5.06 26.37 0.40
N PHE A 240 -4.80 26.47 1.71
CA PHE A 240 -5.85 26.43 2.74
C PHE A 240 -5.98 27.73 3.55
N LEU A 241 -4.98 28.60 3.55
CA LEU A 241 -5.02 29.84 4.30
C LEU A 241 -5.30 31.03 3.39
N VAL A 242 -6.12 31.96 3.89
CA VAL A 242 -6.30 33.26 3.24
C VAL A 242 -5.03 34.09 3.46
N ASN A 243 -4.34 34.44 2.38
CA ASN A 243 -3.21 35.36 2.43
C ASN A 243 -3.71 36.81 2.28
N PRO A 244 -3.56 37.68 3.30
CA PRO A 244 -4.09 39.04 3.26
C PRO A 244 -3.33 39.96 2.30
N ASP A 245 -2.05 39.70 2.04
CA ASP A 245 -1.23 40.39 1.05
C ASP A 245 -0.06 39.49 0.62
N PRO A 246 -0.18 38.78 -0.53
CA PRO A 246 0.85 37.87 -1.01
C PRO A 246 2.22 38.52 -1.26
N LYS A 247 2.31 39.85 -1.36
CA LYS A 247 3.60 40.55 -1.50
C LYS A 247 4.28 40.77 -0.16
N ALA A 248 3.50 40.99 0.90
CA ALA A 248 4.01 41.25 2.24
C ALA A 248 4.11 39.98 3.08
N TYR A 249 3.36 38.92 2.77
CA TYR A 249 3.32 37.67 3.53
C TYR A 249 3.79 36.51 2.66
N THR A 250 5.10 36.24 2.71
CA THR A 250 5.78 35.24 1.88
C THR A 250 6.35 34.06 2.67
N GLU A 251 6.21 34.08 4.00
CA GLU A 251 6.72 33.05 4.90
C GLU A 251 5.61 32.55 5.81
N VAL A 252 5.80 31.37 6.42
CA VAL A 252 4.86 30.76 7.35
C VAL A 252 5.59 30.32 8.61
N GLU A 253 4.91 30.44 9.74
CA GLU A 253 5.34 29.88 11.03
C GLU A 253 4.43 28.72 11.46
N HIS A 254 4.99 27.79 12.23
CA HIS A 254 4.28 26.73 12.93
C HIS A 254 3.94 27.19 14.34
N ILE A 255 2.66 27.23 14.69
CA ILE A 255 2.16 27.79 15.94
C ILE A 255 2.65 26.99 17.14
N ASP A 256 2.75 25.67 17.01
CA ASP A 256 3.26 24.75 18.04
C ASP A 256 4.80 24.65 18.10
N GLY A 257 5.51 25.25 17.13
CA GLY A 257 6.96 25.14 16.98
C GLY A 257 7.46 23.82 16.40
N ASP A 258 6.58 22.85 16.11
CA ASP A 258 6.91 21.60 15.43
C ASP A 258 6.83 21.79 13.91
N MET A 259 7.98 21.98 13.27
CA MET A 259 8.08 22.20 11.83
C MET A 259 7.72 20.98 10.96
N SER A 260 7.47 19.82 11.58
CA SER A 260 6.94 18.65 10.87
C SER A 260 5.40 18.66 10.81
N ASN A 261 4.74 19.43 11.69
CA ASN A 261 3.28 19.55 11.75
C ASN A 261 2.75 20.59 10.74
N ASN A 262 2.63 20.18 9.49
CA ASN A 262 2.14 21.04 8.41
C ASN A 262 0.59 21.12 8.35
N ALA A 263 -0.12 20.92 9.45
CA ALA A 263 -1.57 21.08 9.47
C ALA A 263 -1.96 22.55 9.24
N ALA A 264 -2.98 22.81 8.41
CA ALA A 264 -3.33 24.18 8.03
C ALA A 264 -3.70 25.07 9.23
N ASP A 265 -4.31 24.50 10.27
CA ASP A 265 -4.65 25.15 11.53
C ASP A 265 -3.44 25.39 12.45
N ASN A 266 -2.30 24.74 12.18
CA ASN A 266 -1.03 24.97 12.84
C ASN A 266 -0.16 26.02 12.11
N LEU A 267 -0.58 26.51 10.94
CA LEU A 267 0.22 27.42 10.12
C LEU A 267 -0.31 28.85 10.17
N ARG A 268 0.60 29.83 10.15
CA ARG A 268 0.25 31.25 10.05
C ARG A 268 1.19 32.00 9.10
N TRP A 269 0.61 32.83 8.23
CA TRP A 269 1.36 33.74 7.37
C TRP A 269 2.17 34.75 8.19
N MET A 270 3.47 34.80 7.94
CA MET A 270 4.40 35.79 8.48
C MET A 270 4.66 36.91 7.49
N LYS A 271 4.67 38.13 8.02
CA LYS A 271 5.00 39.33 7.25
C LYS A 271 6.51 39.38 7.06
N LYS A 272 6.95 39.53 5.82
CA LYS A 272 8.33 39.80 5.46
C LYS A 272 8.81 41.06 6.19
N GLN A 273 9.89 40.92 6.96
CA GLN A 273 10.55 42.04 7.63
C GLN A 273 11.18 42.99 6.62
#